data_AF-A0A497TE62-F1
#
_entry.id   AF-A0A497TE62-F1
#
_cell.length_a   1.000
_cell.length_b   1.000
_cell.length_c   1.000
_cell.angle_alpha   90.00
_cell.angle_beta   90.00
_cell.angle_gamma   90.00
#
_symmetry.space_group_name_H-M   'P 1'
#
loop_
_entity.id
_entity.type
_entity.pdbx_description
1 polymer ?
#
loop_
_entity_poly.entity_id
_entity_poly.type
_entity_poly.pdbx_seq_one_letter_code
_entity_poly.pdbx_strand_id
1 'polypeptide(L)'
;MKNFLIIYTLSIIIILLLAYYSYLPINYTGEVIIRSVTTDKDVYHSGDEMKINVFLNEHKNTLTLMVNGIKDKYGEFRVARSYMVSPNEKWKNITIALPSCYGCSGVSPGNYTIYIILFSGDRLIDSFTKQITLEK
;
A
#
# COMPACT_ATOMS: atom_id res chain seq x y z
N MET A 1 -22.19 -49.61 28.79
CA MET A 1 -21.24 -49.51 27.66
C MET A 1 -21.61 -48.44 26.63
N LYS A 2 -22.87 -48.29 26.21
CA LYS A 2 -23.31 -47.32 25.17
C LYS A 2 -22.98 -45.85 25.49
N ASN A 3 -23.09 -45.41 26.75
CA ASN A 3 -22.82 -44.02 27.15
C ASN A 3 -21.32 -43.65 27.11
N PHE A 4 -20.42 -44.61 27.35
CA PHE A 4 -18.96 -44.37 27.27
C PHE A 4 -18.50 -44.17 25.82
N LEU A 5 -19.10 -44.90 24.87
CA LEU A 5 -18.83 -44.73 23.43
C LEU A 5 -19.27 -43.35 22.94
N ILE A 6 -20.42 -42.85 23.41
CA ILE A 6 -20.94 -41.53 23.04
C ILE A 6 -20.00 -40.41 23.54
N ILE A 7 -19.54 -40.50 24.79
CA ILE A 7 -18.62 -39.50 25.37
C ILE A 7 -17.29 -39.47 24.62
N TYR A 8 -16.78 -40.64 24.21
CA TYR A 8 -15.54 -40.74 23.46
C TYR A 8 -15.66 -40.16 22.03
N THR A 9 -16.81 -40.32 21.38
CA THR A 9 -17.03 -39.71 20.05
C THR A 9 -17.13 -38.19 20.12
N LEU A 10 -17.74 -37.64 21.18
CA LEU A 10 -17.87 -36.20 21.37
C LEU A 10 -16.51 -35.53 21.63
N SER A 11 -15.63 -36.17 22.40
CA SER A 11 -14.29 -35.61 22.66
C SER A 11 -13.43 -35.55 21.40
N ILE A 12 -13.51 -36.55 20.52
CA ILE A 12 -12.80 -36.54 19.23
C ILE A 12 -13.31 -35.41 18.33
N ILE A 13 -14.62 -35.20 18.26
CA ILE A 13 -15.23 -34.12 17.46
C ILE A 13 -14.76 -32.75 17.95
N ILE A 14 -14.70 -32.55 19.27
CA ILE A 14 -14.21 -31.29 19.86
C ILE A 14 -12.73 -31.04 19.52
N ILE A 15 -11.89 -32.07 19.59
CA ILE A 15 -10.47 -31.97 19.24
C ILE A 15 -10.31 -31.62 17.76
N LEU A 16 -11.10 -32.24 16.87
CA LEU A 16 -11.09 -31.95 15.44
C LEU A 16 -11.54 -30.53 15.14
N LEU A 17 -12.56 -30.02 15.83
CA LEU A 17 -13.02 -28.64 15.70
C LEU A 17 -11.93 -27.65 16.16
N LEU A 18 -11.30 -27.89 17.31
CA LEU A 18 -10.22 -27.03 17.81
C LEU A 18 -9.01 -27.02 16.86
N ALA A 19 -8.64 -28.19 16.31
CA ALA A 19 -7.60 -28.28 15.29
C ALA A 19 -8.00 -27.47 14.04
N TYR A 20 -9.23 -27.61 13.55
CA TYR A 20 -9.72 -26.84 12.40
C TYR A 20 -9.63 -25.33 12.60
N TYR A 21 -10.03 -24.81 13.77
CA TYR A 21 -9.91 -23.38 14.08
C TYR A 21 -8.46 -22.90 14.13
N SER A 22 -7.50 -23.74 14.54
CA SER A 22 -6.08 -23.38 14.55
C SER A 22 -5.46 -23.24 13.14
N TYR A 23 -6.10 -23.82 12.12
CA TYR A 23 -5.69 -23.67 10.72
C TYR A 23 -6.38 -22.51 10.00
N LEU A 24 -7.27 -21.77 10.66
CA LEU A 24 -7.83 -20.57 10.03
C LEU A 24 -6.73 -19.51 9.93
N PRO A 25 -6.48 -18.96 8.73
CA PRO A 25 -5.55 -17.85 8.58
C PRO A 25 -6.11 -16.66 9.36
N ILE A 26 -5.40 -16.25 10.42
CA ILE A 26 -5.66 -14.99 11.11
C ILE A 26 -5.30 -13.89 10.11
N ASN A 27 -6.31 -13.27 9.51
CA ASN A 27 -6.13 -12.04 8.74
C ASN A 27 -5.76 -10.94 9.73
N TYR A 28 -4.46 -10.75 9.95
CA TYR A 28 -3.95 -9.58 10.65
C TYR A 28 -4.35 -8.36 9.82
N THR A 29 -5.36 -7.63 10.27
CA THR A 29 -5.63 -6.27 9.81
C THR A 29 -4.39 -5.45 10.15
N GLY A 30 -3.60 -5.10 9.14
CA GLY A 30 -2.42 -4.24 9.30
C GLY A 30 -2.79 -2.96 10.05
N GLU A 31 -1.85 -2.47 10.85
CA GLU A 31 -1.96 -1.14 11.46
C GLU A 31 -2.16 -0.13 10.32
N VAL A 32 -3.34 0.51 10.26
CA VAL A 32 -3.62 1.54 9.25
C VAL A 32 -2.84 2.79 9.64
N ILE A 33 -1.68 2.98 9.00
CA ILE A 33 -0.80 4.11 9.28
C ILE A 33 -1.06 5.23 8.27
N ILE A 34 -1.36 4.94 7.01
CA ILE A 34 -1.67 5.97 6.02
C ILE A 34 -3.11 6.43 6.24
N ARG A 35 -3.29 7.63 6.77
CA ARG A 35 -4.60 8.22 7.00
C ARG A 35 -5.23 8.75 5.70
N SER A 36 -4.43 9.46 4.90
CA SER A 36 -4.86 10.00 3.61
C SER A 36 -3.67 10.38 2.75
N VAL A 37 -3.88 10.41 1.44
CA VAL A 37 -2.91 10.96 0.47
C VAL A 37 -3.60 12.00 -0.38
N THR A 38 -2.97 13.17 -0.51
CA THR A 38 -3.41 14.24 -1.41
C THR A 38 -2.31 14.63 -2.38
N THR A 39 -2.73 15.26 -3.45
CA THR A 39 -1.86 15.86 -4.46
C THR A 39 -2.21 17.34 -4.58
N ASP A 40 -1.28 18.16 -5.07
CA ASP A 40 -1.55 19.59 -5.28
C ASP A 40 -2.51 19.85 -6.45
N LYS A 41 -2.52 18.96 -7.45
CA LYS A 41 -3.47 18.94 -8.56
C LYS A 41 -4.01 17.53 -8.78
N ASP A 42 -5.13 17.42 -9.49
CA ASP A 42 -5.64 16.14 -10.01
C ASP A 42 -5.21 15.90 -11.48
N VAL A 43 -4.87 16.96 -12.21
CA VAL A 43 -4.45 16.94 -13.62
C VAL A 43 -3.05 17.55 -13.75
N TYR A 44 -2.16 16.89 -14.50
CA TYR A 44 -0.77 17.29 -14.70
C TYR A 44 -0.36 17.28 -16.17
N HIS A 45 0.56 18.18 -16.53
CA HIS A 45 1.16 18.28 -17.85
C HIS A 45 2.62 17.81 -17.85
N SER A 46 3.17 17.58 -19.05
CA SER A 46 4.57 17.19 -19.20
C SER A 46 5.50 18.20 -18.51
N GLY A 47 6.43 17.70 -17.69
CA GLY A 47 7.37 18.52 -16.95
C GLY A 47 6.83 19.20 -15.70
N ASP A 48 5.55 19.00 -15.34
CA ASP A 48 5.02 19.48 -14.07
C ASP A 48 5.75 18.84 -12.88
N GLU A 49 5.87 19.59 -11.79
CA GLU A 49 6.22 19.05 -10.49
C GLU A 49 4.95 18.63 -9.75
N MET A 50 4.87 17.35 -9.40
CA MET A 50 3.78 16.79 -8.59
C MET A 50 4.17 16.82 -7.12
N LYS A 51 3.32 17.42 -6.29
CA LYS A 51 3.49 17.48 -4.84
C LYS A 51 2.49 16.55 -4.18
N ILE A 52 3.01 15.50 -3.55
CA ILE A 52 2.22 14.49 -2.84
C ILE A 52 2.37 14.75 -1.34
N ASN A 53 1.24 14.85 -0.63
CA ASN A 53 1.21 14.92 0.83
C ASN A 53 0.60 13.63 1.37
N VAL A 54 1.39 12.89 2.13
CA VAL A 54 0.96 11.65 2.79
C VAL A 54 0.74 11.95 4.26
N PHE A 55 -0.48 11.81 4.75
CA PHE A 55 -0.83 11.99 6.16
C PHE A 55 -0.82 10.65 6.87
N LEU A 56 -0.19 10.61 8.04
CA LEU A 56 0.08 9.39 8.78
C LEU A 56 -0.54 9.44 10.18
N ASN A 57 -0.98 8.29 10.66
CA ASN A 57 -1.28 8.05 12.07
C ASN A 57 0.02 7.90 12.86
N GLU A 58 -0.10 7.93 14.19
CA GLU A 58 1.03 7.72 15.08
C GLU A 58 1.66 6.35 14.85
N HIS A 59 2.98 6.30 14.86
CA HIS A 59 3.76 5.09 14.62
C HIS A 59 5.13 5.24 15.31
N LYS A 60 5.67 4.14 15.81
CA LYS A 60 6.86 4.17 16.69
C LYS A 60 8.18 3.83 16.00
N ASN A 61 8.10 3.24 14.82
CA ASN A 61 9.27 2.73 14.09
C ASN A 61 9.61 3.64 12.93
N THR A 62 10.87 3.64 12.48
CA THR A 62 11.23 4.24 11.20
C THR A 62 10.65 3.40 10.07
N LEU A 63 9.96 4.04 9.13
CA LEU A 63 9.30 3.39 8.01
C LEU A 63 9.92 3.82 6.68
N THR A 64 9.73 3.02 5.64
CA THR A 64 10.10 3.33 4.26
C THR A 64 8.84 3.53 3.44
N LEU A 65 8.66 4.73 2.92
CA LEU A 65 7.56 5.11 2.04
C LEU A 65 8.03 5.03 0.59
N MET A 66 7.44 4.12 -0.17
CA MET A 66 7.67 3.96 -1.60
C MET A 66 6.53 4.60 -2.39
N VAL A 67 6.87 5.42 -3.36
CA VAL A 67 5.93 6.05 -4.29
C VAL A 67 6.24 5.55 -5.69
N ASN A 68 5.31 4.77 -6.25
CA ASN A 68 5.40 4.20 -7.59
C ASN A 68 4.23 4.64 -8.46
N GLY A 69 4.42 4.77 -9.76
CA GLY A 69 3.32 5.09 -10.66
C GLY A 69 3.78 5.48 -12.05
N ILE A 70 2.81 5.81 -12.90
CA ILE A 70 3.04 6.21 -14.30
C ILE A 70 3.86 5.16 -15.04
N LYS A 71 3.21 4.06 -15.43
CA LYS A 71 3.83 3.07 -16.31
C LYS A 71 3.90 3.62 -17.72
N ASP A 72 5.07 3.51 -18.34
CA ASP A 72 5.21 3.78 -19.76
C ASP A 72 4.70 2.60 -20.62
N LYS A 73 4.78 2.76 -21.94
CA LYS A 73 4.40 1.73 -22.91
C LYS A 73 5.24 0.44 -22.85
N TYR A 74 6.36 0.44 -22.13
CA TYR A 74 7.24 -0.71 -21.92
C TYR A 74 6.98 -1.39 -20.57
N GLY A 75 6.09 -0.83 -19.75
CA GLY A 75 5.74 -1.36 -18.42
C GLY A 75 6.64 -0.85 -17.30
N GLU A 76 7.57 0.06 -17.58
CA GLU A 76 8.46 0.66 -16.58
C GLU A 76 7.76 1.78 -15.83
N PHE A 77 7.89 1.81 -14.51
CA PHE A 77 7.41 2.93 -13.70
C PHE A 77 8.34 4.14 -13.87
N ARG A 78 7.78 5.25 -14.38
CA ARG A 78 8.50 6.52 -14.49
C ARG A 78 8.51 7.30 -13.18
N VAL A 79 7.57 7.01 -12.29
CA VAL A 79 7.62 7.43 -10.88
C VAL A 79 7.96 6.21 -10.05
N ALA A 80 9.15 6.20 -9.45
CA ALA A 80 9.60 5.18 -8.51
C ALA A 80 10.62 5.81 -7.56
N ARG A 81 10.19 6.16 -6.35
CA ARG A 81 11.01 6.85 -5.34
C ARG A 81 10.74 6.28 -3.96
N SER A 82 11.76 6.26 -3.12
CA SER A 82 11.66 5.80 -1.72
C SER A 82 12.11 6.90 -0.78
N TYR A 83 11.40 7.04 0.33
CA TYR A 83 11.65 8.06 1.35
C TYR A 83 11.60 7.42 2.73
N MET A 84 12.45 7.86 3.64
CA MET A 84 12.34 7.48 5.05
C MET A 84 11.29 8.34 5.76
N VAL A 85 10.48 7.70 6.58
CA VAL A 85 9.52 8.32 7.49
C VAL A 85 10.00 8.07 8.91
N SER A 86 10.22 9.14 9.66
CA SER A 86 10.73 9.07 11.03
C SER A 86 9.62 8.72 12.01
N PRO A 87 9.91 8.08 13.16
CA PRO A 87 8.92 7.82 14.19
C PRO A 87 8.11 9.07 14.56
N ASN A 88 6.79 8.90 14.71
CA ASN A 88 5.82 9.95 15.02
C ASN A 88 5.71 11.08 13.97
N GLU A 89 6.29 10.94 12.77
CA GLU A 89 6.10 11.89 11.67
C GLU A 89 4.63 11.84 11.19
N LYS A 90 3.88 12.93 11.37
CA LYS A 90 2.43 12.96 11.07
C LYS A 90 2.10 13.20 9.59
N TRP A 91 3.06 13.66 8.81
CA TRP A 91 2.91 13.85 7.37
C TRP A 91 4.25 13.81 6.65
N LYS A 92 4.23 13.42 5.38
CA LYS A 92 5.37 13.46 4.47
C LYS A 92 5.02 14.24 3.21
N ASN A 93 5.82 15.25 2.89
CA ASN A 93 5.69 16.03 1.66
C ASN A 93 6.74 15.57 0.66
N ILE A 94 6.30 15.23 -0.53
CA ILE A 94 7.13 14.63 -1.59
C ILE A 94 6.91 15.42 -2.87
N THR A 95 8.01 15.85 -3.51
CA THR A 95 7.97 16.49 -4.81
C THR A 95 8.61 15.58 -5.85
N ILE A 96 7.90 15.34 -6.96
CA ILE A 96 8.36 14.47 -8.05
C ILE A 96 8.21 15.24 -9.36
N ALA A 97 9.32 15.43 -10.07
CA ALA A 97 9.31 15.97 -11.41
C ALA A 97 8.77 14.91 -12.39
N LEU A 98 7.70 15.25 -13.11
CA LEU A 98 7.17 14.41 -14.16
C LEU A 98 8.05 14.46 -15.41
N PRO A 99 8.05 13.41 -16.25
CA PRO A 99 8.79 13.43 -17.50
C PRO A 99 8.43 14.66 -18.35
N SER A 100 9.45 15.36 -18.85
CA SER A 100 9.30 16.59 -19.63
C SER A 100 8.71 16.38 -21.02
N CYS A 101 8.73 15.15 -21.53
CA CYS A 101 8.14 14.79 -22.80
C CYS A 101 7.49 13.40 -22.67
N TYR A 102 6.16 13.36 -22.56
CA TYR A 102 5.42 12.09 -22.47
C TYR A 102 5.69 11.18 -23.67
N GLY A 103 5.63 11.72 -24.90
CA GLY A 103 5.95 10.94 -26.12
C GLY A 103 7.37 10.35 -26.14
N CYS A 104 8.37 11.11 -25.67
CA CYS A 104 9.77 10.69 -25.62
C CYS A 104 10.03 9.64 -24.52
N SER A 105 9.35 9.81 -23.38
CA SER A 105 9.44 8.91 -22.22
C SER A 105 8.54 7.67 -22.34
N GLY A 106 7.80 7.54 -23.46
CA GLY A 106 6.88 6.43 -23.71
C GLY A 106 5.60 6.49 -22.87
N VAL A 107 5.31 7.62 -22.23
CA VAL A 107 4.10 7.86 -21.43
C VAL A 107 3.03 8.46 -22.36
N SER A 108 1.79 8.02 -22.24
CA SER A 108 0.67 8.59 -23.00
C SER A 108 -0.24 9.43 -22.10
N PRO A 109 -0.95 10.45 -22.60
CA PRO A 109 -2.01 11.09 -21.82
C PRO A 109 -3.06 10.07 -21.36
N GLY A 110 -3.63 10.28 -20.18
CA GLY A 110 -4.62 9.38 -19.60
C GLY A 110 -4.60 9.32 -18.08
N ASN A 111 -5.37 8.40 -17.51
CA ASN A 111 -5.47 8.22 -16.06
C ASN A 111 -4.40 7.24 -15.56
N TYR A 112 -3.70 7.64 -14.51
CA TYR A 112 -2.65 6.85 -13.89
C TYR A 112 -2.88 6.69 -12.40
N THR A 113 -2.54 5.49 -11.91
CA THR A 113 -2.53 5.19 -10.49
C THR A 113 -1.14 5.41 -9.93
N ILE A 114 -1.07 6.24 -8.89
CA ILE A 114 0.08 6.36 -8.00
C ILE A 114 -0.15 5.45 -6.81
N TYR A 115 0.80 4.56 -6.57
CA TYR A 115 0.88 3.64 -5.46
C TYR A 115 1.78 4.23 -4.39
N ILE A 116 1.25 4.37 -3.19
CA ILE A 116 1.95 4.83 -2.00
C ILE A 116 2.00 3.64 -1.06
N ILE A 117 3.19 3.11 -0.80
CA ILE A 117 3.37 1.84 -0.11
C ILE A 117 4.30 2.07 1.07
N LEU A 118 3.89 1.66 2.27
CA LEU A 118 4.64 1.89 3.50
C LEU A 118 5.17 0.56 4.04
N PHE A 119 6.47 0.51 4.29
CA PHE A 119 7.18 -0.66 4.78
C PHE A 119 7.86 -0.39 6.13
N SER A 120 7.96 -1.43 6.96
CA SER A 120 8.84 -1.48 8.14
C SER A 120 9.85 -2.60 7.93
N GLY A 121 11.09 -2.24 7.56
CA GLY A 121 12.03 -3.21 6.98
C GLY A 121 11.46 -3.76 5.67
N ASP A 122 11.39 -5.09 5.54
CA ASP A 122 10.85 -5.78 4.36
C ASP A 122 9.33 -6.07 4.43
N ARG A 123 8.69 -5.70 5.54
CA ARG A 123 7.27 -5.98 5.77
C ARG A 123 6.41 -4.82 5.28
N LEU A 124 5.46 -5.12 4.39
CA LEU A 124 4.37 -4.21 4.04
C LEU A 124 3.51 -3.93 5.27
N ILE A 125 3.36 -2.66 5.61
CA ILE A 125 2.53 -2.20 6.73
C ILE A 125 1.20 -1.68 6.22
N ASP A 126 1.24 -0.79 5.23
CA ASP A 126 0.06 -0.15 4.68
C ASP A 126 0.28 0.27 3.22
N SER A 127 -0.80 0.50 2.49
CA SER A 127 -0.74 0.99 1.12
C SER A 127 -1.95 1.85 0.77
N PHE A 128 -1.74 2.84 -0.08
CA PHE A 128 -2.78 3.75 -0.57
C PHE A 128 -2.58 3.97 -2.07
N THR A 129 -3.68 4.17 -2.79
CA THR A 129 -3.63 4.52 -4.22
C THR A 129 -4.31 5.84 -4.49
N LYS A 130 -3.66 6.71 -5.26
CA LYS A 130 -4.23 7.98 -5.73
C LYS A 130 -4.27 7.98 -7.26
N GLN A 131 -5.45 8.28 -7.82
CA GLN A 131 -5.60 8.49 -9.26
C GLN A 131 -5.20 9.93 -9.59
N ILE A 132 -4.55 10.08 -10.75
CA ILE A 132 -4.23 11.36 -11.39
C ILE A 132 -4.51 11.25 -12.88
N THR A 133 -4.64 12.39 -13.55
CA THR A 133 -4.75 12.47 -15.01
C THR A 133 -3.54 13.19 -15.59
N LEU A 134 -2.96 12.63 -16.64
CA LEU A 134 -1.93 13.30 -17.44
C LEU A 134 -2.56 13.82 -18.73
N GLU A 135 -2.37 15.12 -18.99
CA GLU A 135 -2.81 15.81 -20.21
C GLU A 135 -1.61 16.37 -20.99
N LYS A 136 -1.85 16.77 -22.24
CA LYS A 136 -0.80 17.28 -23.14
C LYS A 136 -0.43 18.71 -22.83
#